data_AF-A0A7Y4S9T8-F1
#
_entry.id   AF-A0A7Y4S9T8-F1
#
_cell.length_a   1.000
_cell.length_b   1.000
_cell.length_c   1.000
_cell.angle_alpha   90.00
_cell.angle_beta   90.00
_cell.angle_gamma   90.00
#
_symmetry.space_group_name_H-M   'P 1'
#
loop_
_entity.id
_entity.type
_entity.pdbx_description
1 polymer ?
#
loop_
_entity_poly.entity_id
_entity_poly.type
_entity_poly.pdbx_seq_one_letter_code
_entity_poly.pdbx_strand_id
1 'polypeptide(L)'
;MKEILDFLKKNGEKLDSEIAEAMGMTLANTRNQLAELSAKGEIMVCHSTRFDAKGKKIEGIKCRLAGFIPPAAPGRKSKSQLKLS
;
A
#
# COMPACT_ATOMS: atom_id res chain seq x y z
N MET A 1 -6.25 10.08 -10.04
CA MET A 1 -4.80 9.80 -9.88
C MET A 1 -4.22 10.38 -8.58
N LYS A 2 -4.22 11.71 -8.37
CA LYS A 2 -3.69 12.30 -7.12
C LYS A 2 -4.36 11.75 -5.85
N GLU A 3 -5.67 11.48 -5.93
CA GLU A 3 -6.42 10.90 -4.81
C GLU A 3 -5.90 9.51 -4.40
N ILE A 4 -5.46 8.67 -5.35
CA ILE A 4 -4.90 7.33 -5.03
C ILE A 4 -3.58 7.51 -4.28
N LEU A 5 -2.74 8.44 -4.70
CA LEU A 5 -1.47 8.73 -4.05
C LEU A 5 -1.69 9.27 -2.63
N ASP A 6 -2.63 10.20 -2.46
CA ASP A 6 -2.98 10.76 -1.16
C ASP A 6 -3.59 9.69 -0.22
N PHE A 7 -4.41 8.80 -0.77
CA PHE A 7 -4.96 7.66 -0.04
C PHE A 7 -3.85 6.71 0.42
N LEU A 8 -2.91 6.33 -0.46
CA LEU A 8 -1.77 5.49 -0.13
C LEU A 8 -0.80 6.16 0.85
N LYS A 9 -0.63 7.48 0.76
CA LYS A 9 0.20 8.25 1.69
C LYS A 9 -0.37 8.25 3.12
N LYS A 10 -1.70 8.34 3.25
CA LYS A 10 -2.40 8.32 4.54
C LYS A 10 -2.52 6.92 5.14
N ASN A 11 -2.81 5.92 4.32
CA ASN A 11 -3.15 4.57 4.79
C ASN A 11 -2.00 3.56 4.66
N GLY A 12 -0.92 3.92 3.96
CA GLY A 12 0.20 3.03 3.69
C GLY A 12 -0.07 2.04 2.56
N GLU A 13 0.42 0.81 2.73
CA GLU A 13 0.24 -0.27 1.76
C GLU A 13 -1.20 -0.80 1.79
N LYS A 14 -1.86 -0.84 0.63
CA LYS A 14 -3.26 -1.28 0.49
C LYS A 14 -3.46 -2.21 -0.72
N LEU A 15 -4.46 -3.08 -0.65
CA LEU A 15 -4.88 -3.93 -1.76
C LEU A 15 -5.66 -3.14 -2.82
N ASP A 16 -5.60 -3.58 -4.06
CA ASP A 16 -6.39 -3.04 -5.18
C ASP A 16 -7.90 -3.05 -4.88
N SER A 17 -8.39 -4.08 -4.20
CA SER A 17 -9.79 -4.14 -3.74
C SER A 17 -10.14 -3.06 -2.72
N GLU A 18 -9.27 -2.80 -1.74
CA GLU A 18 -9.48 -1.75 -0.73
C GLU A 18 -9.41 -0.35 -1.36
N ILE A 19 -8.52 -0.16 -2.33
CA ILE A 19 -8.41 1.11 -3.07
C ILE A 19 -9.64 1.31 -3.95
N ALA A 20 -10.15 0.27 -4.60
CA ALA A 20 -11.36 0.33 -5.41
C ALA A 20 -12.58 0.72 -4.55
N GLU A 21 -12.71 0.12 -3.37
CA GLU A 21 -13.78 0.43 -2.42
C GLU A 21 -13.66 1.87 -1.90
N ALA A 22 -12.47 2.29 -1.47
CA ALA A 22 -12.23 3.65 -0.97
C ALA A 22 -12.48 4.75 -2.02
N MET A 23 -12.29 4.43 -3.30
CA MET A 23 -12.50 5.35 -4.42
C MET A 23 -13.89 5.25 -5.06
N GLY A 24 -14.72 4.29 -4.66
CA GLY A 24 -15.99 4.01 -5.32
C GLY A 24 -15.83 3.61 -6.80
N MET A 25 -14.70 3.00 -7.15
CA MET A 25 -14.39 2.59 -8.52
C MET A 25 -14.51 1.08 -8.70
N THR A 26 -14.71 0.64 -9.94
CA THR A 26 -14.63 -0.79 -10.27
C THR A 26 -13.19 -1.27 -10.17
N LEU A 27 -13.02 -2.54 -9.80
CA LEU A 27 -11.69 -3.15 -9.64
C LEU A 27 -10.85 -3.09 -10.92
N ALA A 28 -11.49 -3.22 -12.09
CA ALA A 28 -10.84 -3.11 -13.39
C ALA A 28 -10.29 -1.68 -13.64
N ASN A 29 -11.09 -0.65 -13.37
CA ASN A 29 -10.65 0.73 -13.51
C ASN A 29 -9.52 1.07 -12.53
N THR A 30 -9.63 0.60 -11.28
CA THR A 30 -8.56 0.77 -10.30
C THR A 30 -7.26 0.13 -10.78
N ARG A 31 -7.30 -1.10 -11.32
CA ARG A 31 -6.11 -1.76 -11.86
C ARG A 31 -5.48 -1.01 -13.04
N ASN A 32 -6.29 -0.46 -13.94
CA ASN A 32 -5.80 0.35 -15.06
C ASN A 32 -5.06 1.61 -14.55
N GLN A 33 -5.66 2.32 -13.58
CA GLN A 33 -5.02 3.50 -12.99
C GLN A 33 -3.75 3.15 -12.21
N LEU A 34 -3.73 2.04 -11.47
CA LEU A 34 -2.55 1.57 -10.76
C LEU A 34 -1.43 1.18 -11.72
N ALA A 35 -1.75 0.54 -12.85
CA ALA A 35 -0.77 0.24 -13.88
C ALA A 35 -0.14 1.51 -14.47
N GLU A 36 -0.95 2.54 -14.72
CA GLU A 36 -0.45 3.84 -15.19
C GLU A 36 0.47 4.52 -14.17
N LEU A 37 0.08 4.54 -12.89
CA LEU A 37 0.90 5.10 -11.80
C LEU A 37 2.19 4.31 -11.56
N SER A 38 2.14 2.99 -11.72
CA SER A 38 3.31 2.12 -11.64
C SER A 38 4.27 2.36 -12.81
N ALA A 39 3.75 2.55 -14.03
CA ALA A 39 4.56 2.87 -15.20
C ALA A 39 5.26 4.23 -15.05
N LYS A 40 4.63 5.18 -14.35
CA LYS A 40 5.23 6.48 -13.98
C LYS A 40 6.23 6.40 -12.82
N GLY A 41 6.34 5.26 -12.14
CA GLY A 41 7.20 5.07 -10.98
C GLY A 41 6.70 5.75 -9.69
N GLU A 42 5.44 6.16 -9.63
CA GLU A 42 4.87 6.84 -8.47
C GLU A 42 4.46 5.86 -7.36
N ILE A 43 4.14 4.63 -7.74
CA ILE A 43 3.77 3.54 -6.81
C ILE A 43 4.57 2.28 -7.09
N MET A 44 4.76 1.47 -6.06
CA MET A 44 5.25 0.10 -6.19
C MET A 44 4.08 -0.86 -6.06
N VAL A 45 3.99 -1.80 -7.00
CA VAL A 45 2.96 -2.84 -7.05
C VAL A 45 3.59 -4.21 -6.81
N CYS A 46 2.89 -5.07 -6.06
CA CYS A 46 3.32 -6.44 -5.80
C CYS A 46 2.12 -7.38 -5.83
N HIS A 47 2.23 -8.49 -6.56
CA HIS A 47 1.22 -9.54 -6.54
C HIS A 47 1.32 -10.29 -5.21
N SER A 48 0.22 -10.32 -4.47
CA SER A 48 0.15 -10.99 -3.18
C SER A 48 -0.96 -12.03 -3.19
N THR A 49 -0.62 -13.21 -2.72
CA THR A 49 -1.58 -14.25 -2.35
C THR A 49 -1.69 -14.25 -0.84
N ARG A 50 -2.90 -14.03 -0.31
CA ARG A 50 -3.23 -14.13 1.11
C ARG A 50 -4.19 -15.29 1.30
N PHE A 51 -4.19 -15.86 2.50
CA PHE A 51 -5.17 -16.85 2.91
C PHE A 51 -5.93 -16.29 4.11
N ASP A 52 -7.25 -16.32 4.06
CA ASP A 52 -8.08 -15.95 5.20
C ASP A 52 -7.95 -16.96 6.34
N ALA A 53 -8.47 -16.63 7.52
CA ALA A 53 -8.56 -17.54 8.67
C ALA A 53 -9.28 -18.87 8.36
N LYS A 54 -10.09 -18.90 7.29
CA LYS A 54 -10.79 -20.10 6.78
C LYS A 54 -10.01 -20.85 5.67
N GLY A 55 -8.77 -20.46 5.39
CA GLY A 55 -7.94 -21.04 4.33
C GLY A 55 -8.33 -20.64 2.90
N LYS A 56 -9.24 -19.67 2.73
CA LYS A 56 -9.64 -19.20 1.41
C LYS A 56 -8.53 -18.36 0.79
N LYS A 57 -8.12 -18.72 -0.43
CA LYS A 57 -7.12 -17.98 -1.20
C LYS A 57 -7.70 -16.65 -1.69
N ILE A 58 -7.01 -15.56 -1.40
CA ILE A 58 -7.26 -14.22 -1.91
C ILE A 58 -6.03 -13.81 -2.71
N GLU A 59 -6.21 -13.63 -4.01
CA GLU A 59 -5.18 -13.04 -4.87
C GLU A 59 -5.52 -11.57 -5.12
N GLY A 60 -4.50 -10.71 -5.01
CA GLY A 60 -4.68 -9.28 -5.24
C GLY A 60 -3.36 -8.58 -5.50
N ILE A 61 -3.45 -7.30 -5.83
CA ILE A 61 -2.29 -6.44 -6.06
C ILE A 61 -2.16 -5.52 -4.86
N LYS A 62 -1.04 -5.59 -4.18
CA LYS A 62 -0.69 -4.63 -3.14
C LYS A 62 0.02 -3.44 -3.75
N CYS A 63 -0.39 -2.26 -3.32
CA CYS A 63 0.15 -1.00 -3.79
C CYS A 63 0.67 -0.19 -2.61
N ARG A 64 1.85 0.41 -2.76
CA ARG A 64 2.40 1.40 -1.82
C ARG A 64 3.03 2.55 -2.58
N LEU A 65 3.10 3.71 -1.94
CA LEU A 65 3.75 4.89 -2.52
C LEU A 65 5.27 4.64 -2.68
N ALA A 66 5.81 4.93 -3.86
CA ALA A 66 7.24 4.76 -4.16
C ALA A 66 8.07 5.78 -3.39
N GLY A 67 9.23 5.33 -2.85
CA GLY A 67 10.13 6.21 -2.08
C GLY A 67 9.56 6.74 -0.75
N PHE A 68 8.33 6.39 -0.39
CA PHE A 68 7.72 6.86 0.85
C PHE A 68 8.17 6.01 2.04
N ILE A 69 8.81 6.68 3.00
CA ILE A 69 9.20 6.12 4.28
C ILE A 69 8.16 6.60 5.31
N PRO A 70 7.33 5.70 5.85
CA PRO A 70 6.35 6.08 6.85
C PRO A 70 7.05 6.62 8.12
N PRO A 71 6.40 7.54 8.86
CA PRO A 71 6.93 8.01 10.13
C PRO A 71 7.14 6.83 11.09
N ALA A 72 8.13 6.96 11.98
CA ALA A 72 8.42 5.93 12.96
C ALA A 72 7.17 5.63 13.80
N ALA A 73 6.85 4.34 13.98
CA ALA A 73 5.72 3.93 14.80
C ALA A 73 5.83 4.49 16.22
N PRO A 74 4.72 4.93 16.85
CA PRO A 74 4.70 5.36 18.25
C PRO A 74 5.29 4.27 19.15
N GLY A 75 6.18 4.65 20.08
CA GLY A 75 6.87 3.70 20.98
C GLY A 75 8.19 3.15 20.45
N ARG A 76 8.61 3.48 19.22
CA ARG A 76 9.96 3.18 18.75
C ARG A 76 10.99 3.99 19.55
N LYS A 77 11.85 3.34 20.33
CA LYS A 77 12.96 4.00 21.04
C LYS A 77 13.84 4.80 20.07
N SER A 78 14.32 5.96 20.52
CA SER A 78 15.22 6.79 19.73
C SER A 78 16.51 6.02 19.42
N LYS A 79 17.07 6.21 18.21
CA LYS A 79 18.36 5.59 17.84
C LYS A 79 19.51 5.97 18.80
N SER A 80 19.34 7.02 19.59
CA SER A 80 20.30 7.49 20.60
C SER A 80 20.31 6.68 21.91
N GLN A 81 19.34 5.78 22.16
CA GLN A 81 19.30 4.97 23.39
C GLN A 81 20.07 3.65 23.31
N LEU A 82 20.62 3.29 22.14
CA LEU A 82 21.70 2.29 22.05
C LEU A 82 23.04 2.96 22.40
N LYS A 83 23.19 3.44 23.63
CA LYS A 83 24.53 3.47 24.24
C LYS A 83 24.72 2.10 24.86
N LEU A 84 25.52 1.26 24.19
CA LEU A 84 26.13 0.07 24.78
C LEU A 84 26.74 0.49 26.12
N SER A 85 26.17 -0.03 27.21
CA SER A 85 26.87 -0.15 28.49
C SER A 85 27.85 -1.29 28.42
#